data_AF-A0A328UAX2-F1
#
_entry.id   AF-A0A328UAX2-F1
#
_cell.length_a   1.000
_cell.length_b   1.000
_cell.length_c   1.000
_cell.angle_alpha   90.00
_cell.angle_beta   90.00
_cell.angle_gamma   90.00
#
_symmetry.space_group_name_H-M   'P 1'
#
loop_
_entity.id
_entity.type
_entity.pdbx_description
1 polymer ?
#
loop_
_entity_poly.entity_id
_entity_poly.type
_entity_poly.pdbx_seq_one_letter_code
_entity_poly.pdbx_strand_id
1 'polypeptide(L)'
;MNLKQAYELLGLPEGAAKEEVEKRYFIMIRRERGSKQREASEQADAQGVNIDDINRAYKLILEMEDKKTTEQFNEANYGKYKAMGPLVQKTEHFFSYYKFHVLGAIAVILIIIFGTKAYIDHRHEQAELAKLPPIDVSVSFFGEYFSSDGTYPMSDLKPLENRFVSQFPDWKRVQVFFTYVPSQMNSQQDTAMIQKSIIDLMMNKADVYIMDKENFLKLAQDGSLVPLDGSNESKLGTGFKPELALKAATEDVPEQHVYGVDISASPMLEGMPVIGKEYIAGIRINGEKRDNAFKFIAKYLDPAAK
;
A
#
# COMPACT_ATOMS: atom_id res chain seq x y z
N MET A 1 -19.64 -60.39 -27.41
CA MET A 1 -20.85 -59.77 -27.97
C MET A 1 -20.44 -58.44 -28.58
N ASN A 2 -20.77 -58.19 -29.84
CA ASN A 2 -20.53 -56.91 -30.50
C ASN A 2 -21.77 -55.99 -30.39
N LEU A 3 -21.64 -54.71 -30.77
CA LEU A 3 -22.71 -53.72 -30.61
C LEU A 3 -23.99 -54.10 -31.38
N LYS A 4 -23.84 -54.61 -32.60
CA LYS A 4 -24.95 -55.13 -33.41
C LYS A 4 -25.69 -56.26 -32.72
N GLN A 5 -24.95 -57.25 -32.21
CA GLN A 5 -25.50 -58.36 -31.44
C GLN A 5 -26.18 -57.89 -30.16
N ALA A 6 -25.70 -56.82 -29.52
CA ALA A 6 -26.35 -56.24 -28.35
C ALA A 6 -27.71 -55.60 -28.68
N TYR A 7 -27.81 -54.86 -29.79
CA TYR A 7 -29.08 -54.31 -30.27
C TYR A 7 -30.04 -55.42 -30.71
N GLU A 8 -29.55 -56.41 -31.45
CA GLU A 8 -30.33 -57.58 -31.86
C GLU A 8 -30.83 -58.39 -30.64
N LEU A 9 -30.00 -58.56 -29.60
CA LEU A 9 -30.38 -59.24 -28.36
C LEU A 9 -31.50 -58.50 -27.63
N LEU A 10 -31.49 -57.17 -27.64
CA LEU A 10 -32.57 -56.34 -27.11
C LEU A 10 -33.77 -56.24 -28.08
N GLY A 11 -33.66 -56.77 -29.31
CA GLY A 11 -34.69 -56.69 -30.34
C GLY A 11 -34.95 -55.25 -30.78
N LEU A 12 -33.89 -54.46 -30.86
CA LEU A 12 -33.88 -53.06 -31.29
C LEU A 12 -33.11 -52.92 -32.60
N PRO A 13 -33.48 -51.95 -33.46
CA PRO A 13 -32.63 -51.59 -34.59
C PRO A 13 -31.29 -51.01 -34.09
N GLU A 14 -30.23 -51.17 -34.88
CA GLU A 14 -28.94 -50.54 -34.60
C GLU A 14 -29.13 -49.01 -34.49
N GLY A 15 -28.67 -48.43 -33.38
CA GLY A 15 -28.76 -46.98 -33.14
C GLY A 15 -30.13 -46.50 -32.64
N ALA A 16 -30.96 -47.38 -32.07
CA ALA A 16 -32.15 -46.99 -31.32
C ALA A 16 -31.81 -45.95 -30.23
N ALA A 17 -32.75 -45.05 -29.93
CA ALA A 17 -32.51 -43.99 -28.95
C ALA A 17 -32.28 -44.58 -27.55
N LYS A 18 -31.47 -43.91 -26.72
CA LYS A 18 -31.16 -44.31 -25.34
C LYS A 18 -32.43 -44.62 -24.53
N GLU A 19 -33.45 -43.77 -24.65
CA GLU A 19 -34.74 -43.95 -23.99
C GLU A 19 -35.47 -45.22 -24.45
N GLU A 20 -35.29 -45.61 -25.71
CA GLU A 20 -35.84 -46.83 -26.29
C GLU A 20 -35.09 -48.08 -25.82
N VAL A 21 -33.76 -47.99 -25.72
CA VAL A 21 -32.88 -49.03 -25.15
C VAL A 21 -33.22 -49.28 -23.68
N GLU A 22 -33.38 -48.24 -22.88
CA GLU A 22 -33.78 -48.32 -21.47
C GLU A 22 -35.17 -48.95 -21.34
N LYS A 23 -36.16 -48.46 -22.09
CA LYS A 23 -37.53 -48.99 -22.07
C LYS A 23 -37.56 -50.47 -22.42
N ARG A 24 -36.78 -50.88 -23.41
CA ARG A 24 -36.72 -52.27 -23.86
C ARG A 24 -36.04 -53.19 -22.84
N TYR A 25 -34.94 -52.73 -22.26
CA TYR A 25 -34.27 -53.41 -21.16
C TYR A 25 -35.22 -53.64 -19.98
N PHE A 26 -35.97 -52.62 -19.54
CA PHE A 26 -36.95 -52.76 -18.47
C PHE A 26 -38.04 -53.80 -18.78
N ILE A 27 -38.55 -53.82 -20.02
CA ILE A 27 -39.54 -54.82 -20.46
C ILE A 27 -38.96 -56.24 -20.39
N MET A 28 -37.72 -56.43 -20.84
CA MET A 28 -37.06 -57.74 -20.84
C MET A 28 -36.76 -58.25 -19.44
N ILE A 29 -36.23 -57.40 -18.56
CA ILE A 29 -36.00 -57.75 -17.15
C ILE A 29 -37.32 -58.10 -16.45
N ARG A 30 -38.40 -57.34 -16.71
CA ARG A 30 -39.72 -57.62 -16.12
C ARG A 30 -40.29 -58.95 -16.61
N ARG A 31 -40.12 -59.27 -17.90
CA ARG A 31 -40.57 -60.54 -18.49
C ARG A 31 -39.80 -61.73 -17.91
N GLU A 32 -38.49 -61.62 -17.78
CA GLU A 32 -37.60 -62.69 -17.29
C GLU A 32 -37.83 -62.98 -15.80
N ARG A 33 -38.04 -61.94 -14.98
CA ARG A 33 -38.48 -62.10 -13.59
C ARG A 33 -39.87 -62.77 -13.48
N GLY A 34 -40.78 -62.46 -14.41
CA GLY A 34 -42.11 -63.05 -14.46
C GLY A 34 -42.13 -64.50 -14.96
N SER A 35 -41.19 -64.91 -15.83
CA SER A 35 -41.04 -66.29 -16.30
C SER A 35 -40.38 -67.18 -15.26
N LYS A 36 -39.34 -66.70 -14.55
CA LYS A 36 -38.72 -67.41 -13.42
C LYS A 36 -39.70 -67.75 -12.29
N GLN A 37 -40.72 -66.90 -12.09
CA GLN A 37 -41.77 -67.15 -11.11
C GLN A 37 -42.78 -68.23 -11.55
N ARG A 38 -42.86 -68.55 -12.85
CA ARG A 38 -43.72 -69.60 -13.42
C ARG A 38 -42.97 -70.92 -13.64
N GLU A 39 -41.68 -70.86 -13.94
CA GLU A 39 -40.79 -72.03 -14.11
C GLU A 39 -40.39 -72.70 -12.79
N ALA A 40 -40.73 -72.12 -11.63
CA ALA A 40 -40.64 -72.81 -10.33
C ALA A 40 -41.66 -73.95 -10.15
N SER A 41 -42.53 -74.20 -11.14
CA SER A 41 -43.64 -75.17 -11.04
C SER A 41 -43.60 -76.36 -12.00
N GLU A 42 -42.72 -76.43 -13.02
CA GLU A 42 -42.65 -77.61 -13.92
C GLU A 42 -41.35 -77.63 -14.74
N GLN A 43 -40.81 -78.83 -14.98
CA GLN A 43 -39.50 -79.08 -15.60
C GLN A 43 -39.48 -78.92 -17.14
N ALA A 44 -38.42 -78.24 -17.58
CA ALA A 44 -37.63 -78.36 -18.82
C ALA A 44 -38.07 -77.66 -20.13
N ASP A 45 -37.03 -77.07 -20.76
CA ASP A 45 -36.87 -76.66 -22.15
C ASP A 45 -37.61 -75.42 -22.68
N ALA A 46 -37.12 -74.25 -22.30
CA ALA A 46 -37.13 -73.08 -23.18
C ALA A 46 -35.75 -72.39 -23.15
N GLN A 47 -35.13 -72.23 -24.33
CA GLN A 47 -33.95 -71.38 -24.53
C GLN A 47 -34.32 -69.90 -24.31
N GLY A 48 -34.55 -69.51 -23.05
CA GLY A 48 -34.74 -68.14 -22.64
C GLY A 48 -33.42 -67.40 -22.60
N VAL A 49 -33.37 -66.20 -23.19
CA VAL A 49 -32.21 -65.31 -23.13
C VAL A 49 -31.82 -65.07 -21.67
N ASN A 50 -30.56 -65.34 -21.31
CA ASN A 50 -30.06 -65.18 -19.95
C ASN A 50 -30.05 -63.69 -19.55
N ILE A 51 -30.52 -63.38 -18.34
CA ILE A 51 -30.51 -62.03 -17.76
C ILE A 51 -29.14 -61.37 -17.78
N ASP A 52 -28.07 -62.16 -17.64
CA ASP A 52 -26.69 -61.67 -17.71
C ASP A 52 -26.33 -61.19 -19.12
N ASP A 53 -26.91 -61.80 -20.16
CA ASP A 53 -26.69 -61.38 -21.55
C ASP A 53 -27.41 -60.06 -21.83
N ILE A 54 -28.63 -59.91 -21.30
CA ILE A 54 -29.41 -58.66 -21.37
C ILE A 54 -28.67 -57.51 -20.67
N ASN A 55 -28.12 -57.76 -19.47
CA ASN A 55 -27.34 -56.77 -18.72
C ASN A 55 -26.05 -56.37 -19.46
N ARG A 56 -25.35 -57.35 -20.05
CA ARG A 56 -24.14 -57.09 -20.84
C ARG A 56 -24.45 -56.29 -22.11
N ALA A 57 -25.59 -56.55 -22.76
CA ALA A 57 -25.99 -55.84 -23.97
C ALA A 57 -26.35 -54.40 -23.67
N TYR A 58 -27.13 -54.19 -22.61
CA TYR A 58 -27.50 -52.86 -22.13
C TYR A 58 -26.27 -52.02 -21.76
N LYS A 59 -25.36 -52.55 -20.95
CA LYS A 59 -24.11 -51.84 -20.59
C LYS A 59 -23.25 -51.50 -21.80
N LEU A 60 -23.10 -52.45 -22.73
CA LEU A 60 -22.30 -52.25 -23.94
C LEU A 60 -22.87 -51.14 -24.83
N ILE A 61 -24.21 -51.06 -24.97
CA ILE A 61 -24.87 -50.00 -25.73
C ILE A 61 -24.66 -48.65 -25.05
N LEU A 62 -24.89 -48.57 -23.75
CA LEU A 62 -24.72 -47.32 -22.99
C LEU A 62 -23.28 -46.82 -22.99
N GLU A 63 -22.30 -47.69 -22.78
CA GLU A 63 -20.87 -47.32 -22.81
C GLU A 63 -20.46 -46.76 -24.18
N MET A 64 -21.01 -47.31 -25.27
CA MET A 64 -20.76 -46.82 -26.62
C MET A 64 -21.45 -45.49 -26.91
N GLU A 65 -22.68 -45.30 -26.44
CA GLU A 65 -23.39 -44.03 -26.54
C GLU A 65 -22.69 -42.94 -25.73
N ASP A 66 -22.35 -43.21 -24.47
CA ASP A 66 -21.66 -42.26 -23.60
C ASP A 66 -20.28 -41.91 -24.17
N LYS A 67 -19.56 -42.88 -24.76
CA LYS A 67 -18.30 -42.63 -25.46
C LYS A 67 -18.50 -41.73 -26.69
N LYS A 68 -19.52 -42.01 -27.51
CA LYS A 68 -19.85 -41.19 -28.69
C LYS A 68 -20.24 -39.76 -28.31
N THR A 69 -21.06 -39.59 -27.27
CA THR A 69 -21.47 -38.29 -26.75
C THR A 69 -20.28 -37.52 -26.19
N THR A 70 -19.39 -38.18 -25.45
CA THR A 70 -18.16 -37.58 -24.92
C THR A 70 -17.20 -37.16 -26.05
N GLU A 71 -17.03 -38.00 -27.07
CA GLU A 71 -16.21 -37.70 -28.25
C GLU A 71 -16.78 -36.52 -29.04
N GLN A 72 -18.10 -36.47 -29.28
CA GLN A 72 -18.76 -35.35 -29.95
C GLN A 72 -18.66 -34.04 -29.16
N PHE A 73 -18.87 -34.10 -27.84
CA PHE A 73 -18.69 -32.94 -26.97
C PHE A 73 -17.24 -32.44 -26.99
N ASN A 74 -16.27 -33.36 -26.96
CA ASN A 74 -14.86 -33.03 -27.02
C ASN A 74 -14.45 -32.47 -28.39
N GLU A 75 -14.96 -33.02 -29.48
CA GLU A 75 -14.70 -32.51 -30.84
C GLU A 75 -15.31 -31.12 -31.05
N ALA A 76 -16.53 -30.88 -30.57
CA ALA A 76 -17.20 -29.59 -30.68
C ALA A 76 -16.50 -28.48 -29.87
N ASN A 77 -16.04 -28.78 -28.65
CA ASN A 77 -15.46 -27.78 -27.75
C ASN A 77 -13.93 -27.69 -27.84
N TYR A 78 -13.24 -28.79 -28.14
CA TYR A 78 -11.77 -28.90 -28.13
C TYR A 78 -11.16 -29.33 -29.48
N GLY A 79 -11.96 -29.64 -30.51
CA GLY A 79 -11.47 -30.12 -31.81
C GLY A 79 -10.52 -29.16 -32.54
N LYS A 80 -10.62 -27.86 -32.25
CA LYS A 80 -9.66 -26.83 -32.74
C LYS A 80 -8.23 -27.06 -32.24
N TYR A 81 -8.08 -27.73 -31.09
CA TYR A 81 -6.79 -27.97 -30.44
C TYR A 81 -6.20 -29.37 -30.73
N LYS A 82 -6.82 -30.15 -31.63
CA LYS A 82 -6.36 -31.49 -32.11
C LYS A 82 -5.60 -32.30 -31.04
N ALA A 83 -4.27 -32.39 -31.16
CA ALA A 83 -3.41 -33.21 -30.28
C ALA A 83 -3.33 -32.71 -28.82
N MET A 84 -3.69 -31.45 -28.56
CA MET A 84 -3.70 -30.84 -27.22
C MET A 84 -5.08 -30.83 -26.57
N GLY A 85 -6.15 -31.25 -27.26
CA GLY A 85 -7.51 -31.28 -26.73
C GLY A 85 -7.64 -31.92 -25.34
N PRO A 86 -7.03 -33.09 -25.08
CA PRO A 86 -7.06 -33.73 -23.76
C PRO A 86 -6.31 -32.96 -22.66
N LEU A 87 -5.28 -32.19 -23.03
CA LEU A 87 -4.55 -31.32 -22.08
C LEU A 87 -5.38 -30.06 -21.79
N VAL A 88 -5.96 -29.44 -22.82
CA VAL A 88 -6.82 -28.26 -22.70
C VAL A 88 -8.05 -28.54 -21.83
N GLN A 89 -8.69 -29.69 -22.01
CA GLN A 89 -9.82 -30.10 -21.17
C GLN A 89 -9.45 -30.23 -19.70
N LYS A 90 -8.27 -30.81 -19.40
CA LYS A 90 -7.78 -30.98 -18.03
C LYS A 90 -7.36 -29.66 -17.39
N THR A 91 -6.70 -28.79 -18.14
CA THR A 91 -6.31 -27.47 -17.63
C THR A 91 -7.51 -26.57 -17.42
N GLU A 92 -8.49 -26.57 -18.32
CA GLU A 92 -9.73 -25.81 -18.15
C GLU A 92 -10.52 -26.30 -16.95
N HIS A 93 -10.62 -27.61 -16.74
CA HIS A 93 -11.26 -28.15 -15.54
C HIS A 93 -10.52 -27.74 -14.26
N PHE A 94 -9.18 -27.79 -14.27
CA PHE A 94 -8.35 -27.33 -13.15
C PHE A 94 -8.56 -25.84 -12.86
N PHE A 95 -8.53 -24.97 -13.86
CA PHE A 95 -8.77 -23.53 -13.66
C PHE A 95 -10.23 -23.25 -13.26
N SER A 96 -11.21 -23.95 -13.82
CA SER A 96 -12.63 -23.79 -13.45
C SER A 96 -12.87 -24.11 -11.98
N TYR A 97 -12.26 -25.21 -11.49
CA TYR A 97 -12.41 -25.68 -10.12
C TYR A 97 -11.54 -24.91 -9.12
N TYR A 98 -10.29 -24.61 -9.47
CA TYR A 98 -9.29 -24.02 -8.57
C TYR A 98 -9.01 -22.52 -8.79
N LYS A 99 -9.75 -21.81 -9.65
CA LYS A 99 -9.53 -20.38 -9.96
C LYS A 99 -9.27 -19.51 -8.73
N PHE A 100 -10.06 -19.66 -7.67
CA PHE A 100 -9.90 -18.86 -6.45
C PHE A 100 -8.68 -19.26 -5.62
N HIS A 101 -8.31 -20.54 -5.61
CA HIS A 101 -7.08 -21.01 -4.96
C HIS A 101 -5.84 -20.51 -5.70
N VAL A 102 -5.86 -20.52 -7.04
CA VAL A 102 -4.77 -19.98 -7.87
C VAL A 102 -4.63 -18.47 -7.66
N LEU A 103 -5.74 -17.72 -7.68
CA LEU A 103 -5.72 -16.28 -7.39
C LEU A 103 -5.21 -15.99 -5.97
N GLY A 104 -5.65 -16.76 -4.98
CA GLY A 104 -5.17 -16.65 -3.61
C GLY A 104 -3.67 -16.92 -3.49
N ALA A 105 -3.17 -17.97 -4.13
CA ALA A 105 -1.74 -18.29 -4.16
C ALA A 105 -0.91 -17.18 -4.81
N ILE A 106 -1.38 -16.61 -5.93
CA ILE A 106 -0.72 -15.47 -6.58
C ILE A 106 -0.70 -14.26 -5.63
N ALA A 107 -1.82 -13.94 -4.99
CA ALA A 107 -1.90 -12.82 -4.05
C ALA A 107 -0.92 -13.00 -2.86
N VAL A 108 -0.85 -14.21 -2.29
CA VAL A 108 0.10 -14.53 -1.21
C VAL A 108 1.54 -14.38 -1.68
N ILE A 109 1.88 -14.88 -2.87
CA ILE A 109 3.22 -14.73 -3.45
C ILE A 109 3.57 -13.25 -3.63
N LEU A 110 2.65 -12.43 -4.16
CA LEU A 110 2.87 -10.99 -4.31
C LEU A 110 3.08 -10.30 -2.95
N ILE A 111 2.26 -10.64 -1.94
CA ILE A 111 2.44 -10.11 -0.57
C ILE A 111 3.81 -10.47 -0.01
N ILE A 112 4.27 -11.70 -0.19
CA ILE A 112 5.59 -12.13 0.28
C ILE A 112 6.70 -11.37 -0.45
N ILE A 113 6.61 -11.23 -1.78
CA ILE A 113 7.62 -10.53 -2.58
C ILE A 113 7.68 -9.05 -2.20
N PHE A 114 6.55 -8.35 -2.18
CA PHE A 114 6.50 -6.93 -1.83
C PHE A 114 6.82 -6.69 -0.36
N GLY A 115 6.35 -7.54 0.55
CA GLY A 115 6.65 -7.46 1.98
C GLY A 115 8.13 -7.67 2.26
N THR A 116 8.76 -8.66 1.62
CA THR A 116 10.21 -8.91 1.77
C THR A 116 11.03 -7.76 1.20
N LYS A 117 10.66 -7.25 0.02
CA LYS A 117 11.33 -6.08 -0.57
C LYS A 117 11.20 -4.85 0.34
N ALA A 118 9.99 -4.53 0.80
CA ALA A 118 9.76 -3.41 1.70
C ALA A 118 10.53 -3.56 3.02
N TYR A 119 10.60 -4.77 3.56
CA TYR A 119 11.37 -5.05 4.77
C TYR A 119 12.88 -4.85 4.55
N ILE A 120 13.44 -5.38 3.46
CA ILE A 120 14.86 -5.23 3.11
C ILE A 120 15.18 -3.75 2.88
N ASP A 121 14.41 -3.05 2.05
CA ASP A 121 14.61 -1.62 1.76
C ASP A 121 14.58 -0.79 3.04
N HIS A 122 13.61 -1.04 3.92
CA HIS A 122 13.52 -0.33 5.20
C HIS A 122 14.72 -0.63 6.12
N ARG A 123 15.19 -1.88 6.15
CA ARG A 123 16.37 -2.25 6.95
C ARG A 123 17.65 -1.63 6.41
N HIS A 124 17.80 -1.55 5.09
CA HIS A 124 18.92 -0.87 4.44
C HIS A 124 18.88 0.62 4.71
N GLU A 125 17.72 1.25 4.56
CA GLU A 125 17.53 2.66 4.84
C GLU A 125 17.87 2.96 6.31
N GLN A 126 17.38 2.18 7.26
CA GLN A 126 17.75 2.33 8.67
C GLN A 126 19.24 2.12 8.92
N ALA A 127 19.88 1.15 8.24
CA ALA A 127 21.30 0.91 8.39
C ALA A 127 22.15 2.07 7.82
N GLU A 128 21.72 2.67 6.72
CA GLU A 128 22.35 3.87 6.15
C GLU A 128 22.12 5.09 7.06
N LEU A 129 20.90 5.31 7.54
CA LEU A 129 20.58 6.38 8.48
C LEU A 129 21.35 6.25 9.80
N ALA A 130 21.58 5.02 10.27
CA ALA A 130 22.37 4.75 11.48
C ALA A 130 23.87 5.02 11.30
N LYS A 131 24.39 5.03 10.06
CA LYS A 131 25.77 5.44 9.77
C LYS A 131 25.93 6.96 9.76
N LEU A 132 24.84 7.71 9.55
CA LEU A 132 24.90 9.16 9.57
C LEU A 132 25.20 9.64 11.00
N PRO A 133 25.98 10.73 11.16
CA PRO A 133 26.10 11.39 12.44
C PRO A 133 24.72 11.72 13.03
N PRO A 134 24.59 11.74 14.37
CA PRO A 134 23.38 12.22 15.00
C PRO A 134 23.11 13.66 14.56
N ILE A 135 21.84 14.03 14.50
CA ILE A 135 21.45 15.41 14.19
C ILE A 135 21.86 16.30 15.37
N ASP A 136 22.63 17.35 15.09
CA ASP A 136 23.03 18.34 16.09
C ASP A 136 21.91 19.33 16.37
N VAL A 137 21.23 19.78 15.31
CA VAL A 137 20.01 20.60 15.40
C VAL A 137 19.17 20.39 14.15
N SER A 138 17.85 20.50 14.32
CA SER A 138 16.90 20.55 13.21
C SER A 138 16.25 21.92 13.12
N VAL A 139 16.17 22.46 11.91
CA VAL A 139 15.68 23.81 11.63
C VAL A 139 14.55 23.74 10.60
N SER A 140 13.40 24.32 10.91
CA SER A 140 12.28 24.39 9.97
C SER A 140 12.00 25.83 9.58
N PHE A 141 12.02 26.10 8.27
CA PHE A 141 11.38 27.29 7.72
C PHE A 141 9.87 27.02 7.68
N PHE A 142 9.10 27.80 8.43
CA PHE A 142 7.67 27.61 8.61
C PHE A 142 6.95 28.93 8.38
N GLY A 143 6.46 29.13 7.15
CA GLY A 143 5.83 30.39 6.73
C GLY A 143 5.88 30.63 5.23
N GLU A 144 5.69 31.89 4.82
CA GLU A 144 5.72 32.33 3.42
C GLU A 144 7.16 32.51 2.91
N TYR A 145 7.88 31.38 2.87
CA TYR A 145 9.22 31.29 2.30
C TYR A 145 9.19 30.68 0.90
N PHE A 146 10.14 31.08 0.07
CA PHE A 146 10.30 30.59 -1.30
C PHE A 146 11.76 30.21 -1.56
N SER A 147 12.00 29.26 -2.47
CA SER A 147 13.34 29.02 -2.97
C SER A 147 13.82 30.20 -3.80
N SER A 148 15.11 30.53 -3.72
CA SER A 148 15.70 31.62 -4.50
C SER A 148 15.67 31.39 -6.01
N ASP A 149 15.57 30.14 -6.45
CA ASP A 149 15.45 29.75 -7.86
C ASP A 149 14.00 29.69 -8.36
N GLY A 150 13.03 30.05 -7.52
CA GLY A 150 11.60 30.03 -7.86
C GLY A 150 10.97 28.63 -7.88
N THR A 151 11.72 27.58 -7.51
CA THR A 151 11.17 26.23 -7.37
C THR A 151 10.34 26.12 -6.09
N TYR A 152 9.18 25.47 -6.19
CA TYR A 152 8.32 25.21 -5.05
C TYR A 152 7.64 23.82 -5.15
N PRO A 153 7.69 22.99 -4.10
CA PRO A 153 8.52 23.15 -2.90
C PRO A 153 10.02 23.06 -3.23
N MET A 154 10.88 23.57 -2.34
CA MET A 154 12.33 23.41 -2.48
C MET A 154 12.66 21.91 -2.50
N SER A 155 13.16 21.41 -3.63
CA SER A 155 13.31 19.97 -3.87
C SER A 155 14.58 19.37 -3.25
N ASP A 156 15.63 20.19 -3.08
CA ASP A 156 16.87 19.77 -2.45
C ASP A 156 17.26 20.72 -1.31
N LEU A 157 17.21 20.22 -0.08
CA LEU A 157 17.58 20.96 1.12
C LEU A 157 19.06 20.79 1.49
N LYS A 158 19.82 19.92 0.80
CA LYS A 158 21.24 19.67 1.10
C LYS A 158 22.13 20.90 1.05
N PRO A 159 21.95 21.85 0.10
CA PRO A 159 22.73 23.08 0.10
C PRO A 159 22.54 23.88 1.40
N LEU A 160 21.32 23.92 1.91
CA LEU A 160 20.96 24.65 3.12
C LEU A 160 21.46 23.93 4.38
N GLU A 161 21.32 22.60 4.46
CA GLU A 161 21.93 21.78 5.51
C GLU A 161 23.46 21.98 5.59
N ASN A 162 24.15 21.92 4.44
CA ASN A 162 25.60 22.12 4.37
C ASN A 162 26.02 23.54 4.76
N ARG A 163 25.21 24.55 4.39
CA ARG A 163 25.44 25.94 4.79
C ARG A 163 25.37 26.08 6.29
N PHE A 164 24.34 25.53 6.94
CA PHE A 164 24.27 25.53 8.40
C PHE A 164 25.44 24.78 9.03
N VAL A 165 25.80 23.58 8.55
CA VAL A 165 26.99 22.87 9.08
C VAL A 165 28.26 23.71 8.96
N SER A 166 28.47 24.42 7.85
CA SER A 166 29.65 25.28 7.65
C SER A 166 29.75 26.45 8.64
N GLN A 167 28.62 26.89 9.19
CA GLN A 167 28.52 27.99 10.14
C GLN A 167 28.79 27.57 11.60
N PHE A 168 28.75 26.26 11.88
CA PHE A 168 28.93 25.69 13.21
C PHE A 168 29.98 24.56 13.15
N PRO A 169 31.27 24.88 13.38
CA PRO A 169 32.38 23.93 13.21
C PRO A 169 32.26 22.62 14.01
N ASP A 170 31.55 22.65 15.15
CA ASP A 170 31.35 21.49 16.02
C ASP A 170 30.19 20.59 15.55
N TRP A 171 29.37 21.05 14.60
CA TRP A 171 28.23 20.30 14.09
C TRP A 171 28.64 19.45 12.90
N LYS A 172 28.12 18.23 12.87
CA LYS A 172 28.34 17.26 11.80
C LYS A 172 27.09 17.09 10.94
N ARG A 173 25.91 17.38 11.49
CA ARG A 173 24.66 17.22 10.76
C ARG A 173 23.58 18.18 11.25
N VAL A 174 23.08 18.98 10.32
CA VAL A 174 21.86 19.77 10.48
C VAL A 174 20.80 19.16 9.58
N GLN A 175 19.58 19.01 10.10
CA GLN A 175 18.43 18.62 9.28
C GLN A 175 17.56 19.85 9.04
N VAL A 176 17.18 20.08 7.80
CA VAL A 176 16.33 21.21 7.44
C VAL A 176 14.97 20.72 6.98
N PHE A 177 13.93 21.44 7.38
CA PHE A 177 12.58 21.27 6.88
C PHE A 177 12.10 22.58 6.25
N PHE A 178 11.26 22.45 5.23
CA PHE A 178 10.69 23.58 4.52
C PHE A 178 9.18 23.38 4.40
N THR A 179 8.43 24.15 5.17
CA THR A 179 6.98 24.09 5.24
C THR A 179 6.40 25.44 4.87
N TYR A 180 5.83 25.53 3.67
CA TYR A 180 5.12 26.74 3.28
C TYR A 180 3.77 26.81 3.97
N VAL A 181 3.54 27.94 4.61
CA VAL A 181 2.29 28.20 5.32
C VAL A 181 1.76 29.54 4.85
N PRO A 182 0.64 29.57 4.11
CA PRO A 182 0.07 30.83 3.68
C PRO A 182 -0.36 31.62 4.91
N SER A 183 -0.04 32.91 4.91
CA SER A 183 -0.39 33.86 5.96
C SER A 183 -1.91 33.94 6.12
N GLN A 184 -2.62 33.95 4.98
CA GLN A 184 -4.07 34.11 4.87
C GLN A 184 -4.71 33.01 4.01
N MET A 185 -5.93 32.62 4.35
CA MET A 185 -6.71 31.63 3.62
C MET A 185 -7.57 32.32 2.55
N ASN A 186 -7.01 32.50 1.35
CA ASN A 186 -7.68 33.20 0.25
C ASN A 186 -8.32 32.23 -0.75
N SER A 187 -7.98 30.94 -0.68
CA SER A 187 -8.44 29.91 -1.62
C SER A 187 -8.57 28.53 -0.97
N GLN A 188 -9.24 27.61 -1.68
CA GLN A 188 -9.26 26.19 -1.29
C GLN A 188 -7.85 25.56 -1.32
N GLN A 189 -6.99 26.04 -2.21
CA GLN A 189 -5.59 25.60 -2.25
C GLN A 189 -4.85 25.99 -0.97
N ASP A 190 -5.09 27.20 -0.44
CA ASP A 190 -4.50 27.64 0.83
C ASP A 190 -4.98 26.78 2.00
N THR A 191 -6.24 26.38 2.00
CA THR A 191 -6.79 25.46 3.01
C THR A 191 -6.04 24.12 3.01
N ALA A 192 -5.80 23.55 1.82
CA ALA A 192 -5.04 22.31 1.69
C ALA A 192 -3.57 22.47 2.14
N MET A 193 -2.94 23.61 1.84
CA MET A 193 -1.58 23.91 2.29
C MET A 193 -1.49 24.06 3.82
N ILE A 194 -2.46 24.71 4.45
CA ILE A 194 -2.54 24.81 5.92
C ILE A 194 -2.73 23.43 6.55
N GLN A 195 -3.61 22.59 6.00
CA GLN A 195 -3.78 21.22 6.50
C GLN A 195 -2.50 20.41 6.40
N LYS A 196 -1.79 20.52 5.27
CA LYS A 196 -0.49 19.88 5.08
C LYS A 196 0.54 20.42 6.08
N SER A 197 0.58 21.73 6.32
CA SER A 197 1.57 22.32 7.22
C SER A 197 1.38 21.88 8.68
N ILE A 198 0.14 21.62 9.11
CA ILE A 198 -0.14 21.03 10.42
C ILE A 198 0.44 19.61 10.51
N ILE A 199 0.27 18.79 9.46
CA ILE A 199 0.86 17.44 9.40
C ILE A 199 2.39 17.53 9.45
N ASP A 200 2.97 18.43 8.65
CA ASP A 200 4.41 18.67 8.62
C ASP A 200 4.91 19.14 10.00
N LEU A 201 4.19 20.03 10.71
CA LEU A 201 4.53 20.47 12.07
C LEU A 201 4.53 19.33 13.09
N MET A 202 3.58 18.38 12.97
CA MET A 202 3.48 17.22 13.84
C MET A 202 4.59 16.19 13.59
N MET A 203 4.97 16.00 12.33
CA MET A 203 5.97 15.02 11.90
C MET A 203 7.40 15.56 12.00
N ASN A 204 7.62 16.76 11.46
CA ASN A 204 8.90 17.46 11.42
C ASN A 204 9.06 18.25 12.71
N LYS A 205 9.34 17.52 13.79
CA LYS A 205 9.56 18.04 15.15
C LYS A 205 10.87 18.81 15.26
N ALA A 206 11.00 19.89 14.51
CA ALA A 206 12.22 20.70 14.45
C ALA A 206 12.56 21.31 15.82
N ASP A 207 13.84 21.52 16.09
CA ASP A 207 14.30 22.17 17.32
C ASP A 207 14.13 23.68 17.25
N VAL A 208 14.39 24.26 16.07
CA VAL A 208 14.27 25.69 15.77
C VAL A 208 13.25 25.89 14.64
N TYR A 209 12.34 26.84 14.82
CA TYR A 209 11.48 27.35 13.75
C TYR A 209 11.97 28.74 13.33
N ILE A 210 12.09 28.95 12.03
CA ILE A 210 12.29 30.25 11.41
C ILE A 210 10.98 30.60 10.71
N MET A 211 10.35 31.69 11.15
CA MET A 211 8.97 32.03 10.81
C MET A 211 8.85 33.48 10.36
N ASP A 212 7.84 33.76 9.53
CA ASP A 212 7.35 35.13 9.36
C ASP A 212 6.50 35.55 10.58
N LYS A 213 6.14 36.83 10.67
CA LYS A 213 5.38 37.37 11.79
C LYS A 213 4.07 36.65 12.06
N GLU A 214 3.31 36.36 11.00
CA GLU A 214 1.96 35.81 11.14
C GLU A 214 2.03 34.38 11.67
N ASN A 215 2.96 33.59 11.15
CA ASN A 215 3.16 32.22 11.58
C ASN A 215 3.87 32.12 12.93
N PHE A 216 4.77 33.06 13.26
CA PHE A 216 5.29 33.21 14.62
C PHE A 216 4.17 33.43 15.63
N LEU A 217 3.26 34.38 15.38
CA LEU A 217 2.17 34.68 16.30
C LEU A 217 1.27 33.45 16.53
N LYS A 218 0.94 32.70 15.47
CA LYS A 218 0.15 31.46 15.57
C LYS A 218 0.83 30.43 16.47
N LEU A 219 2.12 30.12 16.22
CA LEU A 219 2.88 29.12 17.00
C LEU A 219 3.27 29.59 18.41
N ALA A 220 3.35 30.90 18.64
CA ALA A 220 3.56 31.41 19.98
C ALA A 220 2.27 31.31 20.81
N GLN A 221 1.12 31.69 20.22
CA GLN A 221 -0.18 31.66 20.89
C GLN A 221 -0.62 30.24 21.26
N ASP A 222 -0.37 29.26 20.39
CA ASP A 222 -0.72 27.85 20.63
C ASP A 222 0.22 27.13 21.64
N GLY A 223 1.21 27.85 22.19
CA GLY A 223 2.14 27.31 23.18
C GLY A 223 3.20 26.36 22.61
N SER A 224 3.40 26.32 21.28
CA SER A 224 4.41 25.46 20.65
C SER A 224 5.85 25.92 20.88
N LEU A 225 6.05 27.15 21.36
CA LEU A 225 7.37 27.78 21.51
C LEU A 225 7.80 27.91 22.98
N VAL A 226 9.11 27.87 23.19
CA VAL A 226 9.79 28.10 24.47
C VAL A 226 9.86 29.60 24.77
N PRO A 227 9.54 30.05 26.00
CA PRO A 227 9.88 31.39 26.45
C PRO A 227 11.40 31.61 26.44
N LEU A 228 11.86 32.63 25.74
CA LEU A 228 13.25 33.02 25.56
C LEU A 228 13.70 34.09 26.55
N ASP A 229 12.81 34.58 27.40
CA ASP A 229 13.11 35.53 28.48
C ASP A 229 13.46 34.83 29.81
N GLY A 230 13.59 35.63 30.87
CA GLY A 230 13.89 35.14 32.22
C GLY A 230 15.23 34.39 32.27
N SER A 231 15.21 33.14 32.75
CA SER A 231 16.43 32.31 32.85
C SER A 231 16.99 31.88 31.49
N ASN A 232 16.24 32.00 30.40
CA ASN A 232 16.69 31.64 29.06
C ASN A 232 17.35 32.80 28.32
N GLU A 233 17.13 34.04 28.75
CA GLU A 233 17.65 35.24 28.08
C GLU A 233 19.19 35.22 27.98
N SER A 234 19.87 34.80 29.06
CA SER A 234 21.33 34.69 29.09
C SER A 234 21.90 33.68 28.09
N LYS A 235 21.07 32.77 27.57
CA LYS A 235 21.46 31.77 26.56
C LYS A 235 21.42 32.33 25.12
N LEU A 236 20.79 33.48 24.90
CA LEU A 236 20.74 34.15 23.59
C LEU A 236 22.05 34.86 23.23
N GLY A 237 23.02 34.87 24.15
CA GLY A 237 24.34 35.46 23.94
C GLY A 237 24.33 36.99 23.96
N THR A 238 25.52 37.59 23.78
CA THR A 238 25.73 39.04 23.90
C THR A 238 25.20 39.84 22.71
N GLY A 239 24.84 39.17 21.62
CA GLY A 239 24.24 39.81 20.43
C GLY A 239 22.76 40.13 20.60
N PHE A 240 22.08 39.53 21.60
CA PHE A 240 20.67 39.80 21.85
C PHE A 240 20.45 41.25 22.30
N LYS A 241 19.42 41.87 21.72
CA LYS A 241 18.95 43.21 22.09
C LYS A 241 17.44 43.19 22.30
N PRO A 242 16.90 43.94 23.28
CA PRO A 242 15.46 43.96 23.54
C PRO A 242 14.59 44.34 22.33
N GLU A 243 15.12 45.14 21.41
CA GLU A 243 14.44 45.53 20.15
C GLU A 243 14.20 44.36 19.18
N LEU A 244 14.97 43.27 19.30
CA LEU A 244 14.82 42.06 18.49
C LEU A 244 13.83 41.08 19.11
N ALA A 245 13.33 41.34 20.32
CA ALA A 245 12.47 40.42 21.05
C ALA A 245 11.02 40.52 20.58
N LEU A 246 10.43 39.40 20.16
CA LEU A 246 9.02 39.31 19.84
C LEU A 246 8.25 38.63 20.96
N LYS A 247 7.23 39.35 21.45
CA LYS A 247 6.38 38.91 22.55
C LYS A 247 5.04 38.40 22.06
N ALA A 248 4.53 37.39 22.76
CA ALA A 248 3.16 36.90 22.62
C ALA A 248 2.63 36.47 23.99
N ALA A 249 1.31 36.39 24.11
CA ALA A 249 0.65 35.66 25.19
C ALA A 249 0.16 34.33 24.60
N THR A 250 0.20 33.25 25.39
CA THR A 250 -0.31 31.94 24.97
C THR A 250 -1.75 31.78 25.43
N GLU A 251 -2.45 30.77 24.90
CA GLU A 251 -3.80 30.43 25.35
C GLU A 251 -3.85 30.06 26.84
N ASP A 252 -2.80 29.39 27.33
CA ASP A 252 -2.69 28.94 28.72
C ASP A 252 -2.10 29.99 29.68
N VAL A 253 -1.26 30.89 29.16
CA VAL A 253 -0.53 31.91 29.93
C VAL A 253 -0.79 33.29 29.32
N PRO A 254 -1.67 34.11 29.93
CA PRO A 254 -2.05 35.41 29.37
C PRO A 254 -0.96 36.48 29.51
N GLU A 255 0.10 36.21 30.28
CA GLU A 255 1.24 37.10 30.44
C GLU A 255 2.10 37.10 29.16
N GLN A 256 2.56 38.29 28.76
CA GLN A 256 3.41 38.41 27.58
C GLN A 256 4.85 37.96 27.91
N HIS A 257 5.29 36.93 27.20
CA HIS A 257 6.68 36.47 27.21
C HIS A 257 7.32 36.62 25.84
N VAL A 258 8.64 36.67 25.81
CA VAL A 258 9.42 36.63 24.56
C VAL A 258 9.44 35.18 24.06
N TYR A 259 8.91 34.93 22.87
CA TYR A 259 8.89 33.57 22.27
C TYR A 259 9.69 33.49 20.97
N GLY A 260 10.06 34.63 20.40
CA GLY A 260 10.82 34.72 19.17
C GLY A 260 11.82 35.84 19.21
N VAL A 261 12.87 35.72 18.40
CA VAL A 261 13.85 36.78 18.18
C VAL A 261 13.98 37.02 16.68
N ASP A 262 13.95 38.29 16.27
CA ASP A 262 14.21 38.69 14.90
C ASP A 262 15.69 38.47 14.56
N ILE A 263 15.94 37.57 13.62
CA ILE A 263 17.27 37.28 13.07
C ILE A 263 17.42 37.80 11.63
N SER A 264 16.46 38.57 11.12
CA SER A 264 16.43 39.04 9.72
C SER A 264 17.66 39.86 9.34
N ALA A 265 18.26 40.57 10.29
CA ALA A 265 19.46 41.37 10.09
C ALA A 265 20.78 40.57 10.21
N SER A 266 20.69 39.24 10.39
CA SER A 266 21.87 38.39 10.57
C SER A 266 22.67 38.29 9.26
N PRO A 267 23.99 38.59 9.27
CA PRO A 267 24.87 38.33 8.12
C PRO A 267 24.87 36.85 7.69
N MET A 268 24.49 35.95 8.60
CA MET A 268 24.46 34.50 8.33
C MET A 268 23.35 34.08 7.36
N LEU A 269 22.33 34.93 7.19
CA LEU A 269 21.28 34.72 6.19
C LEU A 269 21.74 35.10 4.78
N GLU A 270 22.85 35.84 4.64
CA GLU A 270 23.37 36.22 3.34
C GLU A 270 23.78 34.99 2.51
N GLY A 271 23.26 34.94 1.28
CA GLY A 271 23.52 33.85 0.34
C GLY A 271 22.76 32.56 0.64
N MET A 272 21.80 32.56 1.57
CA MET A 272 20.90 31.41 1.72
C MET A 272 19.98 31.27 0.50
N PRO A 273 19.70 30.04 0.03
CA PRO A 273 18.80 29.80 -1.09
C PRO A 273 17.31 29.98 -0.73
N VAL A 274 16.99 30.76 0.30
CA VAL A 274 15.63 30.99 0.81
C VAL A 274 15.33 32.48 0.78
N ILE A 275 14.14 32.81 0.28
CA ILE A 275 13.62 34.17 0.23
C ILE A 275 12.41 34.24 1.16
N GLY A 276 12.42 35.23 2.05
CA GLY A 276 11.34 35.57 2.97
C GLY A 276 11.40 37.06 3.32
N LYS A 277 10.28 37.60 3.79
CA LYS A 277 10.21 39.01 4.21
C LYS A 277 10.91 39.26 5.54
N GLU A 278 10.83 38.28 6.42
CA GLU A 278 11.30 38.34 7.81
C GLU A 278 11.61 36.92 8.31
N TYR A 279 12.51 36.86 9.29
CA TYR A 279 13.06 35.64 9.85
C TYR A 279 13.04 35.76 11.36
N ILE A 280 11.99 35.23 11.98
CA ILE A 280 11.83 35.18 13.43
C ILE A 280 12.18 33.77 13.89
N ALA A 281 13.23 33.65 14.70
CA ALA A 281 13.66 32.39 15.27
C ALA A 281 12.94 32.11 16.60
N GLY A 282 12.29 30.96 16.70
CA GLY A 282 11.70 30.42 17.92
C GLY A 282 12.20 29.01 18.20
N ILE A 283 12.20 28.58 19.47
CA ILE A 283 12.61 27.23 19.86
C ILE A 283 11.36 26.43 20.20
N ARG A 284 11.24 25.22 19.64
CA ARG A 284 10.10 24.33 19.91
C ARG A 284 10.10 23.86 21.36
N ILE A 285 8.93 23.87 22.01
CA ILE A 285 8.79 23.46 23.42
C ILE A 285 9.25 22.02 23.69
N ASN A 286 9.00 21.12 22.73
CA ASN A 286 9.35 19.70 22.76
C ASN A 286 10.48 19.34 21.78
N GLY A 287 11.41 20.26 21.51
CA GLY A 287 12.62 19.99 20.73
C GLY A 287 13.63 19.15 21.52
N GLU A 288 14.34 18.24 20.84
CA GLU A 288 15.30 17.32 21.48
C GLU A 288 16.67 17.98 21.73
N LYS A 289 17.05 18.96 20.89
CA LYS A 289 18.39 19.59 20.89
C LYS A 289 18.35 21.02 21.39
N ARG A 290 17.69 21.24 22.54
CA ARG A 290 17.41 22.59 23.09
C ARG A 290 18.65 23.47 23.27
N ASP A 291 19.75 22.93 23.79
CA ASP A 291 20.99 23.72 23.95
C ASP A 291 21.60 24.13 22.61
N ASN A 292 21.52 23.26 21.60
CA ASN A 292 21.98 23.59 20.25
C ASN A 292 21.03 24.56 19.55
N ALA A 293 19.73 24.52 19.86
CA ALA A 293 18.77 25.52 19.41
C ALA A 293 19.08 26.93 19.97
N PHE A 294 19.45 27.03 21.25
CA PHE A 294 19.94 28.30 21.81
C PHE A 294 21.25 28.76 21.16
N LYS A 295 22.21 27.85 20.96
CA LYS A 295 23.46 28.17 20.23
C LYS A 295 23.20 28.66 18.81
N PHE A 296 22.21 28.07 18.13
CA PHE A 296 21.78 28.51 16.81
C PHE A 296 21.36 29.97 16.84
N ILE A 297 20.38 30.31 17.67
CA ILE A 297 19.85 31.67 17.76
C ILE A 297 20.94 32.66 18.19
N ALA A 298 21.72 32.32 19.22
CA ALA A 298 22.80 33.18 19.71
C ALA A 298 23.84 33.50 18.63
N LYS A 299 24.17 32.51 17.78
CA LYS A 299 25.10 32.70 16.67
C LYS A 299 24.52 33.62 15.59
N TYR A 300 23.22 33.50 15.30
CA TYR A 300 22.54 34.36 14.32
C TYR A 300 22.36 35.80 14.81
N LEU A 301 22.36 36.03 16.12
CA LEU A 301 22.31 37.36 16.72
C LEU A 301 23.68 38.04 16.83
N ASP A 302 24.78 37.31 16.64
CA ASP A 302 26.13 37.86 16.73
C ASP A 302 26.46 38.69 15.47
N PRO A 303 26.62 40.02 15.57
CA PRO A 303 26.93 40.87 14.42
C PRO A 303 28.32 40.59 13.81
N ALA A 304 29.20 39.88 14.53
CA ALA A 304 30.50 39.45 14.03
C ALA A 304 30.47 38.06 13.38
N ALA A 305 29.34 37.36 13.40
CA ALA A 305 29.22 36.06 12.76
C ALA A 305 29.34 36.20 11.23
N LYS A 306 30.19 35.35 10.64
CA LYS A 306 30.39 35.17 9.20
C LYS A 306 30.29 33.69 8.86
#